data_AF-A0AAN7SPA7-F1
#
_entry.id   AF-A0AAN7SPA7-F1
#
_cell.length_a   1.000
_cell.length_b   1.000
_cell.length_c   1.000
_cell.angle_alpha   90.00
_cell.angle_beta   90.00
_cell.angle_gamma   90.00
#
_symmetry.space_group_name_H-M   'P 1'
#
loop_
_entity.id
_entity.type
_entity.pdbx_description
1 polymer ?
#
loop_
_entity_poly.entity_id
_entity_poly.type
_entity_poly.pdbx_seq_one_letter_code
_entity_poly.pdbx_strand_id
1 'polypeptide(L)'
;MDSEEASLYCPGVFDGWVCWPDTAAGESASHPCPGFIVGFDPERTAYRKCEENGEWFFHTVFNKTWSNYTTCVNLEELSFRQTIITVHLVGYSISLVALIISLGILTYFK
;
A
#
# COMPACT_ATOMS: atom_id res chain seq x y z
N MET A 1 -31.20 22.62 -32.29
CA MET A 1 -31.20 21.48 -31.36
C MET A 1 -29.85 21.56 -30.67
N ASP A 2 -29.80 22.37 -29.63
CA ASP A 2 -28.61 22.60 -28.83
C ASP A 2 -28.13 21.27 -28.26
N SER A 3 -26.90 20.90 -28.56
CA SER A 3 -26.22 19.80 -27.91
C SER A 3 -26.00 20.22 -26.46
N GLU A 4 -26.83 19.74 -25.54
CA GLU A 4 -26.40 19.59 -24.15
C GLU A 4 -25.15 18.70 -24.22
N GLU A 5 -23.96 19.31 -24.13
CA GLU A 5 -22.77 18.63 -23.63
C GLU A 5 -23.13 18.19 -22.21
N ALA A 6 -23.80 17.04 -22.10
CA ALA A 6 -23.98 16.38 -20.83
C ALA A 6 -22.56 16.08 -20.36
N SER A 7 -22.06 16.94 -19.46
CA SER A 7 -20.76 16.82 -18.83
C SER A 7 -20.60 15.36 -18.41
N LEU A 8 -19.66 14.65 -19.04
CA LEU A 8 -19.40 13.26 -18.77
C LEU A 8 -18.76 13.16 -17.38
N TYR A 9 -19.23 12.23 -16.58
CA TYR A 9 -18.70 11.96 -15.24
C TYR A 9 -18.48 10.47 -15.07
N CYS A 10 -17.42 10.12 -14.35
CA CYS A 10 -17.27 8.81 -13.77
C CYS A 10 -18.14 8.70 -12.52
N PRO A 11 -19.03 7.68 -12.42
CA PRO A 11 -19.92 7.54 -11.28
C PRO A 11 -19.14 7.13 -10.01
N GLY A 12 -19.60 7.63 -8.87
CA GLY A 12 -19.06 7.30 -7.56
C GLY A 12 -19.05 5.79 -7.33
N VAL A 13 -17.92 5.27 -6.84
CA VAL A 13 -17.69 3.83 -6.72
C VAL A 13 -16.87 3.49 -5.49
N PHE A 14 -17.21 2.39 -4.84
CA PHE A 14 -16.39 1.81 -3.78
C PHE A 14 -15.41 0.81 -4.39
N ASP A 15 -14.11 1.00 -4.17
CA ASP A 15 -13.07 0.12 -4.73
C ASP A 15 -12.62 -1.00 -3.79
N GLY A 16 -13.26 -1.13 -2.63
CA GLY A 16 -12.90 -2.06 -1.57
C GLY A 16 -12.21 -1.40 -0.39
N TRP A 17 -11.61 -0.22 -0.55
CA TRP A 17 -10.91 0.51 0.52
C TRP A 17 -11.54 1.88 0.79
N VAL A 18 -11.83 2.66 -0.25
CA VAL A 18 -12.41 4.00 -0.12
C VAL A 18 -13.59 4.19 -1.08
N CYS A 19 -14.48 5.11 -0.72
CA CYS A 19 -15.58 5.55 -1.59
C CYS A 19 -15.09 6.72 -2.44
N TRP A 20 -15.02 6.52 -3.75
CA TRP A 20 -14.69 7.58 -4.71
C TRP A 20 -15.94 8.38 -5.04
N PRO A 21 -15.88 9.72 -5.03
CA PRO A 21 -17.00 10.56 -5.43
C PRO A 21 -17.18 10.58 -6.96
N ASP A 22 -18.32 11.08 -7.42
CA ASP A 22 -18.52 11.41 -8.83
C ASP A 22 -17.44 12.40 -9.29
N THR A 23 -16.82 12.13 -10.43
CA THR A 23 -15.64 12.89 -10.91
C THR A 23 -15.79 13.23 -12.37
N ALA A 24 -15.48 14.46 -12.77
CA ALA A 24 -15.61 14.90 -14.16
C ALA A 24 -14.66 14.13 -15.08
N ALA A 25 -15.11 13.87 -16.31
CA ALA A 25 -14.28 13.26 -17.35
C ALA A 25 -13.01 14.09 -17.59
N GLY A 26 -11.86 13.40 -17.61
CA GLY A 26 -10.54 14.03 -17.72
C GLY A 26 -9.93 14.50 -16.38
N GLU A 27 -10.69 14.50 -15.28
CA GLU A 27 -10.18 14.84 -13.95
C GLU A 27 -9.73 13.59 -13.15
N SER A 28 -9.12 13.82 -11.99
CA SER A 28 -8.73 12.77 -11.06
C SER A 28 -9.33 13.03 -9.68
N ALA A 29 -9.99 12.01 -9.13
CA ALA A 29 -10.43 12.00 -7.76
C ALA A 29 -9.23 11.80 -6.83
N SER A 30 -9.31 12.41 -5.65
CA SER A 30 -8.30 12.23 -4.60
C SER A 30 -8.97 11.94 -3.26
N HIS A 31 -8.32 11.11 -2.45
CA HIS A 31 -8.80 10.73 -1.12
C HIS A 31 -7.62 10.48 -0.18
N PRO A 32 -7.69 10.89 1.11
CA PRO A 32 -6.68 10.52 2.09
C PRO A 32 -6.49 9.00 2.17
N CYS A 33 -5.26 8.54 2.40
CA CYS A 33 -4.98 7.12 2.50
C CYS A 33 -5.71 6.50 3.71
N PRO A 34 -6.32 5.31 3.56
CA PRO A 34 -7.07 4.67 4.64
C PRO A 34 -6.14 4.23 5.79
N GLY A 35 -6.34 4.76 6.99
CA GLY A 35 -5.51 4.45 8.16
C GLY A 35 -5.72 3.06 8.78
N PHE A 36 -6.70 2.29 8.32
CA PHE A 36 -6.91 0.91 8.75
C PHE A 36 -6.00 -0.10 8.02
N ILE A 37 -5.33 0.33 6.93
CA ILE A 37 -4.37 -0.50 6.21
C ILE A 37 -3.01 -0.39 6.89
N VAL A 38 -2.49 -1.53 7.37
CA VAL A 38 -1.17 -1.57 8.02
C VAL A 38 -0.08 -1.15 7.03
N GLY A 39 0.76 -0.19 7.43
CA GLY A 39 1.86 0.34 6.63
C GLY A 39 1.47 1.48 5.68
N PHE A 40 0.21 1.93 5.71
CA PHE A 40 -0.20 3.15 5.02
C PHE A 40 -0.03 4.38 5.91
N ASP A 41 0.33 5.50 5.29
CA ASP A 41 0.44 6.81 5.90
C ASP A 41 -0.84 7.64 5.60
N PRO A 42 -1.72 7.89 6.60
CA PRO A 42 -2.97 8.63 6.41
C PRO A 42 -2.79 10.09 5.96
N GLU A 43 -1.60 10.67 6.14
CA GLU A 43 -1.30 12.04 5.68
C GLU A 43 -1.08 12.11 4.17
N ARG A 44 -0.91 10.96 3.51
CA ARG A 44 -0.75 10.86 2.06
C ARG A 44 -2.10 10.69 1.37
N THR A 45 -2.07 10.80 0.05
CA THR A 45 -3.28 10.84 -0.78
C THR A 45 -3.23 9.75 -1.85
N ALA A 46 -4.32 9.01 -1.97
CA ALA A 46 -4.59 8.09 -3.07
C ALA A 46 -5.32 8.81 -4.20
N TYR A 47 -5.18 8.31 -5.44
CA TYR A 47 -5.76 8.94 -6.63
C TYR A 47 -6.50 7.94 -7.51
N ARG A 48 -7.58 8.39 -8.14
CA ARG A 48 -8.29 7.60 -9.15
C ARG A 48 -8.62 8.48 -10.35
N LYS A 49 -8.21 8.06 -11.54
CA LYS A 49 -8.34 8.85 -12.76
C LYS A 49 -9.64 8.55 -13.49
N CYS A 50 -10.38 9.59 -13.83
CA CYS A 50 -11.53 9.53 -14.73
C CYS A 50 -11.05 9.87 -16.15
N GLU A 51 -11.28 8.99 -17.11
CA GLU A 51 -10.91 9.23 -18.51
C GLU A 51 -11.89 10.18 -19.20
N GLU A 52 -11.50 10.75 -20.34
CA GLU A 52 -12.33 11.70 -21.10
C GLU A 52 -13.65 11.09 -21.62
N ASN A 53 -13.73 9.77 -21.71
CA ASN A 53 -14.94 9.04 -22.09
C ASN A 53 -15.95 8.85 -20.94
N GLY A 54 -15.65 9.36 -19.72
CA GLY A 54 -16.49 9.18 -18.54
C GLY A 54 -16.36 7.81 -17.87
N GLU A 55 -15.31 7.04 -18.19
CA GLU A 55 -15.03 5.76 -17.53
C GLU A 55 -13.82 5.85 -16.62
N TRP A 56 -13.85 5.09 -15.52
CA TRP A 56 -12.69 4.98 -14.63
C TRP A 56 -11.52 4.31 -15.34
N PHE A 57 -10.30 4.80 -15.11
CA PHE A 57 -9.11 4.24 -15.72
C PHE A 57 -9.01 2.72 -15.52
N PHE A 58 -8.81 2.02 -16.64
CA PHE A 58 -8.77 0.57 -16.71
C PHE A 58 -7.34 0.08 -16.94
N HIS A 59 -6.82 -0.70 -15.99
CA HIS A 59 -5.48 -1.25 -16.10
C HIS A 59 -5.51 -2.54 -16.93
N THR A 60 -5.11 -2.43 -18.21
CA THR A 60 -5.17 -3.51 -19.20
C THR A 60 -4.47 -4.80 -18.78
N VAL A 61 -3.29 -4.71 -18.14
CA VAL A 61 -2.52 -5.89 -17.71
C VAL A 61 -3.23 -6.69 -16.61
N PHE A 62 -3.97 -6.02 -15.71
CA PHE A 62 -4.65 -6.65 -14.57
C PHE A 62 -6.16 -6.79 -14.81
N ASN A 63 -6.63 -6.38 -16.00
CA ASN A 63 -8.02 -6.42 -16.43
C ASN A 63 -9.00 -5.88 -15.39
N LYS A 64 -8.68 -4.74 -14.76
CA LYS A 64 -9.48 -4.14 -13.68
C LYS A 64 -9.41 -2.61 -13.68
N THR A 65 -10.46 -1.96 -13.22
CA THR A 65 -10.43 -0.53 -12.90
C THR A 65 -9.45 -0.28 -11.75
N TRP A 66 -8.63 0.76 -11.85
CA TRP A 66 -7.48 0.92 -10.97
C TRP A 66 -7.50 2.23 -10.18
N SER A 67 -7.05 2.14 -8.94
CA SER A 67 -6.79 3.27 -8.03
C SER A 67 -5.31 3.27 -7.66
N ASN A 68 -4.69 4.44 -7.63
CA ASN A 68 -3.30 4.64 -7.24
C ASN A 68 -3.15 4.78 -5.72
N TYR A 69 -2.62 3.73 -5.08
CA TYR A 69 -2.24 3.74 -3.66
C TYR A 69 -0.73 3.69 -3.44
N THR A 70 0.08 3.83 -4.50
CA THR A 70 1.55 3.74 -4.39
C THR A 70 2.14 4.82 -3.48
N THR A 71 1.52 5.99 -3.47
CA THR A 71 1.84 7.10 -2.59
C THR A 71 1.59 6.77 -1.13
N CYS A 72 0.58 5.95 -0.81
CA CYS A 72 0.16 5.65 0.56
C CYS A 72 1.18 4.84 1.37
N VAL A 73 2.09 4.13 0.72
CA VAL A 73 3.03 3.23 1.42
C VAL A 73 4.05 4.03 2.21
N ASN A 74 4.11 3.80 3.52
CA ASN A 74 5.14 4.37 4.40
C ASN A 74 6.44 3.57 4.28
N LEU A 75 7.29 3.94 3.32
CA LEU A 75 8.57 3.28 3.08
C LEU A 75 9.55 3.42 4.26
N GLU A 76 9.44 4.50 5.04
CA GLU A 76 10.30 4.74 6.19
C GLU A 76 9.99 3.75 7.31
N GLU A 77 8.70 3.60 7.65
CA GLU A 77 8.24 2.59 8.61
C GLU A 77 8.63 1.17 8.16
N LEU A 78 8.47 0.87 6.86
CA LEU A 78 8.85 -0.41 6.28
C LEU A 78 10.35 -0.69 6.45
N SER A 79 11.19 0.32 6.18
CA SER A 79 12.65 0.20 6.33
C SER A 79 13.06 0.00 7.79
N PHE A 80 12.44 0.72 8.72
CA PHE A 80 12.71 0.62 10.15
C PHE A 80 12.35 -0.76 10.71
N ARG A 81 11.16 -1.28 10.33
CA ARG A 81 10.74 -2.66 10.68
C ARG A 81 11.73 -3.70 10.16
N GLN A 82 12.21 -3.53 8.92
CA GLN A 82 13.20 -4.43 8.33
C GLN A 82 14.52 -4.43 9.10
N THR A 83 15.00 -3.25 9.52
CA THR A 83 16.21 -3.12 10.34
C THR A 83 16.06 -3.83 11.68
N ILE A 84 14.93 -3.63 12.37
CA ILE A 84 14.65 -4.29 13.66
C ILE A 84 14.68 -5.82 13.51
N ILE A 85 13.97 -6.36 12.50
CA ILE A 85 13.91 -7.80 12.26
C ILE A 85 15.31 -8.36 12.01
N THR A 86 16.12 -7.65 11.23
CA THR A 86 17.51 -8.05 10.93
C THR A 86 18.36 -8.11 12.19
N VAL A 87 18.28 -7.09 13.06
CA VAL A 87 19.04 -7.05 14.32
C VAL A 87 18.64 -8.20 15.24
N HIS A 88 17.33 -8.47 15.40
CA HIS A 88 16.87 -9.59 16.22
C HIS A 88 17.34 -10.94 15.70
N LEU A 89 17.24 -11.18 14.39
CA LEU A 89 17.66 -12.45 13.79
C LEU A 89 19.16 -12.69 13.97
N VAL A 90 19.98 -11.66 13.76
CA VAL A 90 21.42 -11.72 14.00
C VAL A 90 21.71 -11.94 15.48
N GLY A 91 21.04 -11.22 16.38
CA GLY A 91 21.23 -11.39 17.82
C GLY A 91 20.88 -12.80 18.32
N TYR A 92 19.78 -13.37 17.84
CA TYR A 92 19.37 -14.72 18.21
C TYR A 92 20.29 -15.80 17.64
N SER A 93 20.77 -15.66 16.41
CA SER A 93 21.74 -16.60 15.85
C SER A 93 23.06 -16.61 16.64
N ILE A 94 23.60 -15.45 17.00
CA ILE A 94 24.82 -15.35 17.83
C ILE A 94 24.60 -15.99 19.21
N SER A 95 23.46 -15.70 19.85
CA SER A 95 23.12 -16.25 21.16
C SER A 95 22.99 -17.77 21.13
N LEU A 96 22.34 -18.31 20.09
CA LEU A 96 22.19 -19.75 19.89
C LEU A 96 23.55 -20.44 19.73
N VAL A 97 24.45 -19.87 18.94
CA VAL A 97 25.82 -20.40 18.75
C VAL A 97 26.58 -20.42 20.09
N ALA A 98 26.52 -19.33 20.86
CA ALA A 98 27.17 -19.25 22.17
C ALA A 98 26.62 -20.31 23.16
N LEU A 99 25.30 -20.52 23.17
CA LEU A 99 24.65 -21.54 23.99
C LEU A 99 25.08 -22.96 23.59
N ILE A 100 25.16 -23.26 22.30
CA ILE A 100 25.62 -24.57 21.80
C ILE A 100 27.07 -24.82 22.24
N ILE A 101 27.95 -23.82 22.14
CA ILE A 101 29.34 -23.93 22.59
C ILE A 101 29.41 -24.18 24.11
N SER A 102 28.63 -23.43 24.90
CA SER A 102 28.56 -23.61 26.35
C SER A 102 28.12 -25.02 26.74
N LEU A 103 27.06 -25.53 26.12
CA LEU A 103 26.59 -26.91 26.33
C LEU A 103 27.64 -27.95 25.93
N GLY A 104 28.36 -27.72 24.83
CA GLY A 104 29.47 -28.58 24.39
C GLY A 104 30.57 -28.69 25.45
N ILE A 105 31.02 -27.56 26.01
CA ILE A 105 32.04 -27.54 27.06
C ILE A 105 31.54 -28.25 28.32
N LEU A 106 30.31 -27.96 28.77
CA LEU A 106 29.72 -28.55 29.97
C LEU A 106 29.53 -30.07 29.86
N THR A 107 29.21 -30.57 28.68
CA THR A 107 29.03 -32.01 28.44
C THR A 107 30.35 -32.74 28.20
N TYR A 108 31.37 -32.06 27.67
CA TYR A 108 32.70 -32.63 27.42
C TYR A 108 33.55 -32.77 28.68
N PHE A 109 33.51 -31.77 29.57
CA PHE A 109 34.25 -31.79 30.86
C PHE A 109 33.45 -32.42 32.01
N LYS A 110 32.33 -33.08 31.71
CA LYS A 110 31.53 -33.83 32.66
C LYS A 110 31.91 -35.31 32.68
#